data_AF-A0A2N1HS26-F1
#
_entry.id   AF-A0A2N1HS26-F1
#
_cell.length_a   1.000
_cell.length_b   1.000
_cell.length_c   1.000
_cell.angle_alpha   90.00
_cell.angle_beta   90.00
_cell.angle_gamma   90.00
#
_symmetry.space_group_name_H-M   'P 1'
#
loop_
_entity.id
_entity.type
_entity.pdbx_description
1 polymer ?
#
loop_
_entity_poly.entity_id
_entity_poly.type
_entity_poly.pdbx_seq_one_letter_code
_entity_poly.pdbx_strand_id
1 'polypeptide(L)'
;MTSNKNEENAQSENAKTDHPQSSESPNADSPPETKSADQLKQDKSKQQRQQNQAIPTNDLDQNTTLNNVASAPVIANKSKFSIIWILPIIAVLIGVGMVYNDWQNRGIHIQVEFETAEGLEAKKTVLKNRNVGIGLVKKISFSADKKTILVDIEVDKSMDSFLVEDSEFWVVKPRFGATGFTGVGTLLSGAYIEVSPGQSNSEKFAFVGLETPPVTSLNADGIHLKLISRGNKPLNVGNPVLHKGFEVGAVESKYYDDLEQEAHYDIFIHAPFHNLVTENTSFWNVNGLSITTSTQGVSLTMASLDALVAGGVEFGLVDDAVPGVGVPQNHQFQVYDSQESIDEQRNYKFIEYVILVEDSVGGLHKGAPVDYRGIRLGTVSKPYMEFWEIIDIAGVGIEDRIPVVIKLEPERLMKNGYISIDIFKGMVDDWIKEGLTASIENANLITGNLKVSLQPGGKPINVVGQFGEYPVIPAAQGGFASLSKKLENILGELEKLPLNATLANINGLIDSADETVKTSAKVIEKASMTLGTLEQSLQELQSTLKGLQPESHVYRSVEQMIKKIEIALDEIKPIVKEVRNQPNSLVFGGPAESDKQPQASKKEGN
;
A
#
# COMPACT_ATOMS: atom_id res chain seq x y z
N MET A 1 8.96 58.67 2.77
CA MET A 1 9.06 58.89 1.31
C MET A 1 7.71 58.63 0.67
N THR A 2 7.48 59.16 -0.53
CA THR A 2 6.18 59.22 -1.21
C THR A 2 5.84 57.98 -2.04
N SER A 3 4.54 57.69 -2.13
CA SER A 3 3.86 56.98 -3.23
C SER A 3 4.17 55.47 -3.44
N ASN A 4 3.26 54.69 -4.03
CA ASN A 4 2.06 55.09 -4.80
C ASN A 4 0.77 54.35 -4.39
N LYS A 5 -0.37 54.87 -4.85
CA LYS A 5 -1.72 54.31 -4.74
C LYS A 5 -2.33 54.14 -6.15
N ASN A 6 -3.58 53.67 -6.20
CA ASN A 6 -4.48 53.42 -7.34
C ASN A 6 -4.53 51.94 -7.70
N GLU A 7 -5.67 51.24 -7.67
CA GLU A 7 -7.02 51.53 -8.22
C GLU A 7 -7.08 51.41 -9.75
N GLU A 8 -7.71 50.34 -10.23
CA GLU A 8 -8.79 50.47 -11.19
C GLU A 8 -9.82 49.33 -11.00
N ASN A 9 -11.07 49.57 -11.41
CA ASN A 9 -12.22 48.71 -11.09
C ASN A 9 -13.19 48.75 -12.27
N ALA A 10 -13.64 47.60 -12.79
CA ALA A 10 -14.50 47.55 -13.97
C ALA A 10 -15.53 46.40 -13.91
N GLN A 11 -16.81 46.76 -13.93
CA GLN A 11 -17.96 45.85 -14.08
C GLN A 11 -18.83 46.32 -15.24
N SER A 12 -19.09 45.46 -16.24
CA SER A 12 -20.15 45.57 -17.28
C SER A 12 -19.93 44.44 -18.33
N GLU A 13 -20.92 43.86 -19.02
CA GLU A 13 -22.39 43.94 -18.88
C GLU A 13 -23.11 42.70 -19.47
N ASN A 14 -24.45 42.76 -19.59
CA ASN A 14 -25.37 41.67 -19.93
C ASN A 14 -25.45 41.30 -21.43
N ALA A 15 -25.59 39.98 -21.70
CA ALA A 15 -26.51 39.35 -22.68
C ALA A 15 -26.40 37.80 -22.49
N LYS A 16 -27.42 36.95 -22.33
CA LYS A 16 -28.89 36.94 -22.52
C LYS A 16 -29.39 36.84 -23.98
N THR A 17 -30.45 36.02 -24.15
CA THR A 17 -31.14 35.60 -25.41
C THR A 17 -30.29 34.76 -26.39
N ASP A 18 -30.80 33.71 -27.05
CA ASP A 18 -32.16 33.14 -27.03
C ASP A 18 -32.24 31.63 -27.32
N HIS A 19 -33.42 31.04 -27.08
CA HIS A 19 -33.82 29.70 -27.52
C HIS A 19 -34.71 29.81 -28.77
N PRO A 20 -34.76 28.77 -29.63
CA PRO A 20 -36.08 28.17 -29.88
C PRO A 20 -36.08 26.63 -30.04
N GLN A 21 -37.27 26.04 -29.96
CA GLN A 21 -37.54 24.61 -30.20
C GLN A 21 -38.20 24.35 -31.57
N SER A 22 -38.26 23.06 -31.94
CA SER A 22 -39.34 22.35 -32.64
C SER A 22 -39.77 22.71 -34.09
N SER A 23 -39.50 21.78 -35.03
CA SER A 23 -40.46 21.13 -35.97
C SER A 23 -39.66 20.09 -36.80
N GLU A 24 -39.96 18.79 -36.83
CA GLU A 24 -41.13 18.06 -37.38
C GLU A 24 -41.10 17.91 -38.93
N SER A 25 -41.41 16.71 -39.46
CA SER A 25 -41.15 16.24 -40.84
C SER A 25 -42.28 16.57 -41.84
N PRO A 26 -42.13 16.42 -43.20
CA PRO A 26 -42.38 15.11 -43.85
C PRO A 26 -41.76 14.81 -45.26
N ASN A 27 -41.94 13.55 -45.68
CA ASN A 27 -41.96 12.88 -47.01
C ASN A 27 -41.72 13.59 -48.39
N ALA A 28 -41.01 12.81 -49.25
CA ALA A 28 -41.29 12.44 -50.67
C ALA A 28 -41.26 13.45 -51.83
N ASP A 29 -40.57 13.09 -52.94
CA ASP A 29 -41.18 12.43 -54.12
C ASP A 29 -40.11 11.67 -54.97
N SER A 30 -40.46 11.12 -56.15
CA SER A 30 -39.60 10.28 -57.01
C SER A 30 -39.72 10.63 -58.53
N PRO A 31 -39.65 9.68 -59.50
CA PRO A 31 -38.43 9.35 -60.27
C PRO A 31 -38.51 9.83 -61.76
N PRO A 32 -37.92 9.20 -62.82
CA PRO A 32 -38.11 7.79 -63.22
C PRO A 32 -36.87 6.99 -63.70
N GLU A 33 -36.92 5.66 -63.48
CA GLU A 33 -36.56 4.52 -64.38
C GLU A 33 -35.27 4.51 -65.25
N THR A 34 -34.55 3.40 -65.53
CA THR A 34 -34.37 1.99 -65.06
C THR A 34 -33.23 1.36 -65.94
N LYS A 35 -32.87 0.06 -66.11
CA LYS A 35 -33.17 -1.37 -65.73
C LYS A 35 -31.81 -2.11 -66.00
N SER A 36 -31.38 -3.28 -65.51
CA SER A 36 -31.83 -4.44 -64.71
C SER A 36 -30.54 -5.05 -64.05
N ALA A 37 -30.51 -5.89 -63.00
CA ALA A 37 -31.15 -7.19 -62.70
C ALA A 37 -30.72 -8.36 -63.65
N ASP A 38 -30.25 -9.54 -63.18
CA ASP A 38 -29.77 -9.93 -61.83
C ASP A 38 -28.91 -11.22 -61.89
N GLN A 39 -28.41 -11.70 -60.75
CA GLN A 39 -27.68 -12.96 -60.54
C GLN A 39 -28.60 -14.20 -60.61
N LEU A 40 -28.05 -15.39 -60.90
CA LEU A 40 -28.24 -16.58 -60.03
C LEU A 40 -27.24 -17.73 -60.29
N LYS A 41 -27.25 -18.72 -59.39
CA LYS A 41 -26.46 -19.96 -59.41
C LYS A 41 -27.29 -21.17 -59.89
N GLN A 42 -26.58 -22.24 -60.29
CA GLN A 42 -26.90 -23.69 -60.15
C GLN A 42 -28.38 -24.15 -60.09
N ASP A 43 -28.75 -25.14 -60.92
CA ASP A 43 -28.70 -26.59 -60.57
C ASP A 43 -29.38 -27.48 -61.67
N LYS A 44 -29.29 -28.82 -61.53
CA LYS A 44 -30.15 -29.89 -62.10
C LYS A 44 -30.02 -30.30 -63.58
N SER A 45 -29.05 -31.18 -63.81
CA SER A 45 -29.24 -32.58 -64.24
C SER A 45 -30.53 -33.04 -64.99
N LYS A 46 -30.28 -33.89 -66.02
CA LYS A 46 -31.04 -35.07 -66.51
C LYS A 46 -31.71 -35.03 -67.90
N GLN A 47 -31.32 -36.06 -68.68
CA GLN A 47 -32.14 -36.93 -69.54
C GLN A 47 -32.48 -36.58 -71.01
N GLN A 48 -31.64 -37.11 -71.91
CA GLN A 48 -31.95 -38.35 -72.68
C GLN A 48 -32.99 -38.30 -73.82
N ARG A 49 -32.53 -38.27 -75.09
CA ARG A 49 -32.76 -39.32 -76.13
C ARG A 49 -32.08 -39.01 -77.48
N GLN A 50 -31.43 -40.03 -78.06
CA GLN A 50 -31.54 -40.59 -79.45
C GLN A 50 -31.60 -39.63 -80.67
N GLN A 51 -31.05 -39.93 -81.86
CA GLN A 51 -30.56 -41.22 -82.43
C GLN A 51 -29.67 -40.99 -83.69
N ASN A 52 -28.98 -42.05 -84.16
CA ASN A 52 -28.59 -42.31 -85.57
C ASN A 52 -27.53 -41.40 -86.28
N GLN A 53 -26.76 -41.87 -87.28
CA GLN A 53 -26.24 -43.23 -87.59
C GLN A 53 -25.13 -43.15 -88.69
N ALA A 54 -24.47 -44.30 -88.91
CA ALA A 54 -23.76 -44.73 -90.14
C ALA A 54 -22.38 -44.13 -90.52
N ILE A 55 -21.52 -45.05 -90.96
CA ILE A 55 -20.25 -44.87 -91.71
C ILE A 55 -20.46 -45.62 -93.03
N PRO A 56 -19.91 -45.15 -94.18
CA PRO A 56 -19.09 -46.08 -94.98
C PRO A 56 -17.89 -45.45 -95.72
N THR A 57 -16.73 -46.09 -95.56
CA THR A 57 -15.70 -46.50 -96.57
C THR A 57 -15.33 -45.64 -97.81
N ASN A 58 -14.02 -45.61 -98.11
CA ASN A 58 -13.31 -45.99 -99.36
C ASN A 58 -14.08 -46.04 -100.72
N ASP A 59 -13.47 -45.80 -101.89
CA ASP A 59 -12.04 -45.90 -102.27
C ASP A 59 -11.69 -45.15 -103.59
N LEU A 60 -10.39 -45.03 -103.92
CA LEU A 60 -9.80 -44.73 -105.26
C LEU A 60 -10.12 -43.33 -105.88
N ASP A 61 -9.39 -42.76 -106.85
CA ASP A 61 -8.39 -43.30 -107.79
C ASP A 61 -7.29 -42.26 -108.21
N GLN A 62 -6.51 -42.54 -109.27
CA GLN A 62 -5.16 -41.96 -109.52
C GLN A 62 -5.02 -40.82 -110.57
N ASN A 63 -3.80 -40.24 -110.56
CA ASN A 63 -2.97 -39.74 -111.70
C ASN A 63 -3.14 -38.32 -112.30
N THR A 64 -2.15 -37.48 -111.96
CA THR A 64 -1.11 -36.96 -112.90
C THR A 64 -1.52 -36.17 -114.15
N THR A 65 -1.09 -34.89 -114.19
CA THR A 65 -0.58 -34.26 -115.42
C THR A 65 0.55 -33.28 -115.09
N LEU A 66 1.59 -33.27 -115.93
CA LEU A 66 2.72 -32.34 -115.83
C LEU A 66 2.40 -31.04 -116.58
N ASN A 67 2.84 -29.90 -116.04
CA ASN A 67 3.24 -28.76 -116.86
C ASN A 67 4.28 -27.92 -116.12
N ASN A 68 5.32 -27.49 -116.84
CA ASN A 68 6.47 -26.78 -116.29
C ASN A 68 6.66 -25.47 -117.07
N VAL A 69 6.55 -24.33 -116.40
CA VAL A 69 6.77 -22.99 -116.97
C VAL A 69 7.75 -22.24 -116.08
N ALA A 70 8.91 -21.90 -116.63
CA ALA A 70 9.97 -21.24 -115.88
C ALA A 70 9.54 -19.86 -115.39
N SER A 71 9.76 -19.58 -114.10
CA SER A 71 9.56 -18.28 -113.47
C SER A 71 10.89 -17.75 -112.95
N ALA A 72 11.11 -16.43 -113.04
CA ALA A 72 12.38 -15.79 -112.72
C ALA A 72 12.75 -15.92 -111.22
N PRO A 73 14.05 -15.95 -110.87
CA PRO A 73 14.49 -16.12 -109.49
C PRO A 73 14.20 -14.89 -108.63
N VAL A 74 13.17 -14.97 -107.79
CA VAL A 74 12.94 -14.01 -106.71
C VAL A 74 14.02 -14.22 -105.63
N ILE A 75 14.84 -13.19 -105.37
CA ILE A 75 15.88 -13.24 -104.35
C ILE A 75 15.23 -13.13 -102.96
N ALA A 76 14.81 -14.26 -102.41
CA ALA A 76 14.40 -14.36 -101.01
C ALA A 76 15.61 -14.09 -100.10
N ASN A 77 15.66 -12.91 -99.49
CA ASN A 77 16.75 -12.49 -98.62
C ASN A 77 16.80 -13.38 -97.36
N LYS A 78 17.72 -14.36 -97.33
CA LYS A 78 17.88 -15.26 -96.19
C LYS A 78 18.31 -14.48 -94.95
N SER A 79 17.47 -14.49 -93.91
CA SER A 79 17.88 -14.03 -92.58
C SER A 79 19.17 -14.71 -92.16
N LYS A 80 20.16 -13.92 -91.75
CA LYS A 80 21.48 -14.44 -91.32
C LYS A 80 21.47 -14.99 -89.89
N PHE A 81 20.37 -14.84 -89.16
CA PHE A 81 20.18 -15.47 -87.86
C PHE A 81 19.55 -16.86 -88.03
N SER A 82 20.33 -17.89 -87.71
CA SER A 82 19.84 -19.27 -87.69
C SER A 82 18.84 -19.45 -86.55
N ILE A 83 17.67 -20.04 -86.86
CA ILE A 83 16.59 -20.27 -85.89
C ILE A 83 17.03 -21.17 -84.71
N ILE A 84 18.12 -21.92 -84.90
CA ILE A 84 18.79 -22.77 -83.91
C ILE A 84 19.29 -21.96 -82.70
N TRP A 85 19.63 -20.67 -82.88
CA TRP A 85 20.09 -19.79 -81.80
C TRP A 85 18.97 -19.30 -80.86
N ILE A 86 17.70 -19.50 -81.19
CA ILE A 86 16.57 -19.09 -80.33
C ILE A 86 16.56 -19.91 -79.03
N LEU A 87 16.81 -21.22 -79.10
CA LEU A 87 16.75 -22.10 -77.93
C LEU A 87 17.82 -21.75 -76.86
N PRO A 88 19.11 -21.52 -77.21
CA PRO A 88 20.10 -20.98 -76.27
C PRO A 88 19.70 -19.64 -75.65
N ILE A 89 19.15 -18.70 -76.43
CA ILE A 89 18.77 -17.37 -75.93
C ILE A 89 17.60 -17.48 -74.94
N ILE A 90 16.60 -18.32 -75.21
CA ILE A 90 15.50 -18.60 -74.27
C ILE A 90 16.03 -19.25 -72.99
N ALA A 91 16.96 -20.21 -73.09
CA ALA A 91 17.56 -20.84 -71.92
C ALA A 91 18.36 -19.85 -71.05
N VAL A 92 19.10 -18.92 -71.67
CA VAL A 92 19.80 -17.83 -70.96
C VAL A 92 18.82 -16.85 -70.31
N LEU A 93 17.73 -16.46 -70.99
CA LEU A 93 16.70 -15.58 -70.42
C LEU A 93 15.98 -16.24 -69.24
N ILE A 94 15.68 -17.54 -69.30
CA ILE A 94 15.13 -18.30 -68.17
C ILE A 94 16.15 -18.37 -67.03
N GLY A 95 17.43 -18.64 -67.31
CA GLY A 95 18.48 -18.67 -66.29
C GLY A 95 18.67 -17.32 -65.57
N VAL A 96 18.72 -16.22 -66.33
CA VAL A 96 18.76 -14.85 -65.78
C VAL A 96 17.49 -14.54 -64.99
N GLY A 97 16.31 -14.95 -65.49
CA GLY A 97 15.04 -14.80 -64.78
C GLY A 97 14.99 -15.57 -63.46
N MET A 98 15.51 -16.80 -63.43
CA MET A 98 15.62 -17.60 -62.20
C MET A 98 16.58 -16.97 -61.20
N VAL A 99 17.76 -16.51 -61.64
CA VAL A 99 18.73 -15.82 -60.76
C VAL A 99 18.18 -14.50 -60.24
N TYR A 100 17.47 -13.72 -61.07
CA TYR A 100 16.83 -12.48 -60.64
C TYR A 100 15.68 -12.73 -59.65
N ASN A 101 14.85 -13.74 -59.90
CA ASN A 101 13.77 -14.14 -58.99
C ASN A 101 14.31 -14.70 -57.66
N ASP A 102 15.34 -15.53 -57.69
CA ASP A 102 16.04 -16.01 -56.49
C ASP A 102 16.63 -14.84 -55.70
N TRP A 103 17.35 -13.92 -56.36
CA TRP A 103 17.92 -12.75 -55.71
C TRP A 103 16.86 -11.82 -55.10
N GLN A 104 15.74 -11.58 -55.79
CA GLN A 104 14.66 -10.75 -55.26
C GLN A 104 13.88 -11.40 -54.11
N ASN A 105 13.84 -12.73 -54.02
CA ASN A 105 13.10 -13.47 -52.99
C ASN A 105 13.97 -13.98 -51.83
N ARG A 106 15.26 -13.63 -51.78
CA ARG A 106 16.11 -13.89 -50.61
C ARG A 106 15.64 -13.06 -49.41
N GLY A 107 15.57 -13.71 -48.25
CA GLY A 107 15.35 -13.02 -46.98
C GLY A 107 16.55 -12.15 -46.57
N ILE A 108 16.30 -11.26 -45.63
CA ILE A 108 17.30 -10.34 -45.07
C ILE A 108 18.09 -11.10 -44.00
N HIS A 109 19.41 -11.11 -44.10
CA HIS A 109 20.26 -11.72 -43.07
C HIS A 109 20.58 -10.72 -41.97
N ILE A 110 20.24 -11.09 -40.73
CA ILE A 110 20.63 -10.36 -39.51
C ILE A 110 21.46 -11.25 -38.60
N GLN A 111 22.24 -10.63 -37.73
CA GLN A 111 22.96 -11.30 -36.65
C GLN A 111 22.44 -10.78 -35.30
N VAL A 112 22.08 -11.69 -34.41
CA VAL A 112 21.64 -11.36 -33.04
C VAL A 112 22.60 -12.02 -32.06
N GLU A 113 23.14 -11.23 -31.13
CA GLU A 113 24.08 -11.66 -30.10
C GLU A 113 23.34 -11.97 -28.79
N PHE A 114 23.44 -13.20 -28.31
CA PHE A 114 22.86 -13.69 -27.05
C PHE A 114 23.95 -14.16 -26.09
N GLU A 115 23.64 -14.27 -24.79
CA GLU A 115 24.55 -14.88 -23.82
C GLU A 115 24.63 -16.40 -24.00
N THR A 116 23.50 -17.05 -24.32
CA THR A 116 23.44 -18.51 -24.48
C THR A 116 22.67 -18.97 -25.72
N ALA A 117 22.97 -20.19 -26.17
CA ALA A 117 22.27 -20.89 -27.24
C ALA A 117 21.12 -21.78 -26.71
N GLU A 118 20.73 -21.65 -25.44
CA GLU A 118 19.84 -22.58 -24.75
C GLU A 118 18.46 -22.70 -25.43
N GLY A 119 18.17 -23.90 -25.95
CA GLY A 119 16.93 -24.20 -26.67
C GLY A 119 16.89 -23.72 -28.12
N LEU A 120 17.92 -23.00 -28.60
CA LEU A 120 18.01 -22.51 -29.98
C LEU A 120 18.65 -23.60 -30.88
N GLU A 121 17.96 -23.98 -31.94
CA GLU A 121 18.43 -24.98 -32.90
C GLU A 121 18.52 -24.39 -34.32
N ALA A 122 19.72 -24.39 -34.90
CA ALA A 122 19.94 -23.93 -36.27
C ALA A 122 19.09 -24.74 -37.27
N LYS A 123 18.42 -24.01 -38.18
CA LYS A 123 17.46 -24.51 -39.19
C LYS A 123 16.13 -25.06 -38.63
N LYS A 124 15.86 -24.90 -37.33
CA LYS A 124 14.56 -25.24 -36.71
C LYS A 124 13.92 -24.04 -36.00
N THR A 125 14.70 -23.31 -35.19
CA THR A 125 14.21 -22.15 -34.44
C THR A 125 13.76 -21.06 -35.40
N VAL A 126 12.49 -20.67 -35.28
CA VAL A 126 11.88 -19.58 -36.05
C VAL A 126 12.05 -18.24 -35.32
N LEU A 127 12.10 -17.17 -36.12
CA LEU A 127 11.83 -15.81 -35.64
C LEU A 127 10.31 -15.57 -35.74
N LYS A 128 9.74 -14.92 -34.72
CA LYS A 128 8.33 -14.55 -34.69
C LYS A 128 8.10 -13.09 -34.35
N ASN A 129 6.91 -12.58 -34.68
CA ASN A 129 6.29 -11.44 -34.02
C ASN A 129 4.82 -11.78 -33.74
N ARG A 130 4.34 -11.54 -32.51
CA ARG A 130 2.96 -11.82 -32.09
C ARG A 130 2.53 -13.26 -32.44
N ASN A 131 3.43 -14.21 -32.21
CA ASN A 131 3.33 -15.64 -32.57
C ASN A 131 3.19 -15.97 -34.08
N VAL A 132 3.28 -14.99 -34.99
CA VAL A 132 3.41 -15.23 -36.44
C VAL A 132 4.88 -15.49 -36.78
N GLY A 133 5.18 -16.55 -37.54
CA GLY A 133 6.53 -16.82 -38.03
C GLY A 133 6.93 -15.90 -39.17
N ILE A 134 8.11 -15.28 -39.06
CA ILE A 134 8.61 -14.23 -39.98
C ILE A 134 10.10 -14.39 -40.34
N GLY A 135 10.70 -15.54 -40.04
CA GLY A 135 12.10 -15.84 -40.31
C GLY A 135 12.56 -17.15 -39.68
N LEU A 136 13.79 -17.56 -39.97
CA LEU A 136 14.39 -18.82 -39.52
C LEU A 136 15.88 -18.65 -39.19
N VAL A 137 16.30 -19.14 -38.02
CA VAL A 137 17.73 -19.22 -37.65
C VAL A 137 18.44 -20.15 -38.64
N LYS A 138 19.48 -19.67 -39.33
CA LYS A 138 20.23 -20.47 -40.32
C LYS A 138 21.51 -21.06 -39.73
N LYS A 139 22.16 -20.37 -38.79
CA LYS A 139 23.41 -20.78 -38.14
C LYS A 139 23.51 -20.18 -36.73
N ILE A 140 24.21 -20.90 -35.86
CA ILE A 140 24.58 -20.46 -34.50
C ILE A 140 26.10 -20.64 -34.40
N SER A 141 26.80 -19.66 -33.82
CA SER A 141 28.27 -19.66 -33.66
C SER A 141 28.69 -18.87 -32.44
N PHE A 142 29.88 -19.14 -31.90
CA PHE A 142 30.48 -18.29 -30.88
C PHE A 142 30.97 -16.96 -31.47
N SER A 143 31.00 -15.92 -30.65
CA SER A 143 31.72 -14.68 -30.91
C SER A 143 33.22 -14.91 -31.07
N ALA A 144 33.95 -13.89 -31.56
CA ALA A 144 35.40 -13.98 -31.77
C ALA A 144 36.20 -14.20 -30.46
N ASP A 145 35.70 -13.67 -29.33
CA ASP A 145 36.28 -13.88 -28.00
C ASP A 145 35.66 -15.08 -27.23
N LYS A 146 34.62 -15.70 -27.80
CA LYS A 146 33.88 -16.86 -27.31
C LYS A 146 33.10 -16.62 -26.01
N LYS A 147 32.82 -15.37 -25.63
CA LYS A 147 31.95 -15.08 -24.47
C LYS A 147 30.46 -15.20 -24.79
N THR A 148 30.06 -14.91 -26.03
CA THR A 148 28.67 -14.75 -26.46
C THR A 148 28.37 -15.59 -27.71
N ILE A 149 27.09 -15.69 -28.06
CA ILE A 149 26.57 -16.50 -29.15
C ILE A 149 26.00 -15.60 -30.24
N LEU A 150 26.61 -15.66 -31.43
CA LEU A 150 26.14 -15.01 -32.64
C LEU A 150 25.18 -15.95 -33.39
N VAL A 151 23.91 -15.55 -33.44
CA VAL A 151 22.83 -16.25 -34.13
C VAL A 151 22.54 -15.56 -35.47
N ASP A 152 22.81 -16.27 -36.57
CA ASP A 152 22.52 -15.78 -37.92
C ASP A 152 21.09 -16.15 -38.30
N ILE A 153 20.22 -15.14 -38.47
CA ILE A 153 18.80 -15.29 -38.80
C ILE A 153 18.57 -14.81 -40.24
N GLU A 154 17.72 -15.52 -40.99
CA GLU A 154 17.16 -15.02 -42.24
C GLU A 154 15.70 -14.62 -41.99
N VAL A 155 15.40 -13.34 -42.24
CA VAL A 155 14.12 -12.69 -41.98
C VAL A 155 13.37 -12.50 -43.30
N ASP A 156 12.05 -12.68 -43.30
CA ASP A 156 11.24 -12.47 -44.50
C ASP A 156 11.34 -11.01 -44.97
N LYS A 157 11.59 -10.81 -46.27
CA LYS A 157 11.91 -9.49 -46.86
C LYS A 157 10.80 -8.45 -46.72
N SER A 158 9.56 -8.86 -46.41
CA SER A 158 8.43 -7.99 -46.09
C SER A 158 8.45 -7.43 -44.65
N MET A 159 9.49 -7.73 -43.88
CA MET A 159 9.69 -7.30 -42.49
C MET A 159 10.97 -6.45 -42.35
N ASP A 160 11.41 -5.84 -43.45
CA ASP A 160 12.47 -4.81 -43.48
C ASP A 160 12.24 -3.72 -42.43
N SER A 161 11.02 -3.21 -42.35
CA SER A 161 10.54 -2.24 -41.36
C SER A 161 10.61 -2.70 -39.90
N PHE A 162 10.90 -3.98 -39.62
CA PHE A 162 11.11 -4.48 -38.25
C PHE A 162 12.60 -4.49 -37.87
N LEU A 163 13.51 -4.13 -38.79
CA LEU A 163 14.96 -4.21 -38.62
C LEU A 163 15.55 -2.81 -38.40
N VAL A 164 15.04 -2.10 -37.40
CA VAL A 164 15.42 -0.73 -37.04
C VAL A 164 16.23 -0.68 -35.75
N GLU A 165 16.92 0.42 -35.49
CA GLU A 165 18.00 0.49 -34.48
C GLU A 165 17.62 0.06 -33.06
N ASP A 166 16.37 0.30 -32.68
CA ASP A 166 15.71 0.06 -31.40
C ASP A 166 14.79 -1.17 -31.39
N SER A 167 14.83 -2.04 -32.41
CA SER A 167 14.11 -3.31 -32.38
C SER A 167 14.71 -4.31 -31.38
N GLU A 168 13.86 -4.84 -30.49
CA GLU A 168 14.24 -5.79 -29.44
C GLU A 168 13.98 -7.23 -29.87
N PHE A 169 14.94 -8.12 -29.62
CA PHE A 169 14.84 -9.56 -29.90
C PHE A 169 15.03 -10.35 -28.61
N TRP A 170 14.22 -11.40 -28.35
CA TRP A 170 14.37 -12.21 -27.14
C TRP A 170 14.06 -13.70 -27.31
N VAL A 171 14.59 -14.54 -26.41
CA VAL A 171 14.36 -16.00 -26.41
C VAL A 171 13.10 -16.38 -25.61
N VAL A 172 12.09 -16.90 -26.32
CA VAL A 172 10.91 -17.52 -25.72
C VAL A 172 11.17 -19.03 -25.57
N LYS A 173 11.46 -19.44 -24.33
CA LYS A 173 11.70 -20.81 -23.86
C LYS A 173 10.78 -21.11 -22.65
N PRO A 174 10.45 -22.38 -22.33
CA PRO A 174 9.50 -22.68 -21.26
C PRO A 174 10.14 -22.43 -19.89
N ARG A 175 9.41 -21.79 -18.97
CA ARG A 175 9.95 -21.41 -17.65
C ARG A 175 9.07 -21.89 -16.51
N PHE A 176 9.73 -22.22 -15.40
CA PHE A 176 9.14 -22.70 -14.16
C PHE A 176 9.42 -21.65 -13.08
N GLY A 177 8.40 -20.91 -12.66
CA GLY A 177 8.49 -19.88 -11.62
C GLY A 177 7.63 -20.23 -10.41
N ALA A 178 7.85 -19.54 -9.28
CA ALA A 178 7.03 -19.71 -8.07
C ALA A 178 5.55 -19.35 -8.29
N THR A 179 5.27 -18.48 -9.26
CA THR A 179 3.93 -18.03 -9.68
C THR A 179 3.31 -18.87 -10.80
N GLY A 180 4.02 -19.83 -11.39
CA GLY A 180 3.45 -20.73 -12.41
C GLY A 180 4.38 -21.09 -13.58
N PHE A 181 3.76 -21.49 -14.69
CA PHE A 181 4.43 -22.02 -15.89
C PHE A 181 4.23 -21.08 -17.07
N THR A 182 5.30 -20.45 -17.58
CA THR A 182 5.22 -19.60 -18.78
C THR A 182 5.84 -20.29 -20.00
N GLY A 183 5.38 -19.91 -21.19
CA GLY A 183 5.89 -20.46 -22.45
C GLY A 183 5.47 -21.91 -22.75
N VAL A 184 4.43 -22.46 -22.12
CA VAL A 184 4.01 -23.88 -22.23
C VAL A 184 3.91 -24.39 -23.68
N GLY A 185 3.51 -23.57 -24.65
CA GLY A 185 3.48 -23.96 -26.08
C GLY A 185 4.85 -24.37 -26.65
N THR A 186 5.95 -23.84 -26.12
CA THR A 186 7.32 -24.20 -26.54
C THR A 186 7.73 -25.61 -26.12
N LEU A 187 6.99 -26.25 -25.21
CA LEU A 187 7.22 -27.66 -24.83
C LEU A 187 6.96 -28.62 -26.01
N LEU A 188 6.13 -28.22 -26.99
CA LEU A 188 5.87 -28.97 -28.22
C LEU A 188 6.60 -28.39 -29.44
N SER A 189 6.73 -27.06 -29.56
CA SER A 189 7.36 -26.43 -30.74
C SER A 189 8.89 -26.27 -30.64
N GLY A 190 9.48 -26.47 -29.46
CA GLY A 190 10.80 -25.93 -29.14
C GLY A 190 10.74 -24.42 -28.86
N ALA A 191 11.89 -23.87 -28.43
CA ALA A 191 12.05 -22.44 -28.19
C ALA A 191 12.13 -21.66 -29.52
N TYR A 192 11.67 -20.41 -29.49
CA TYR A 192 11.70 -19.49 -30.62
C TYR A 192 12.26 -18.13 -30.21
N ILE A 193 12.71 -17.36 -31.20
CA ILE A 193 13.09 -15.96 -31.00
C ILE A 193 11.86 -15.13 -31.35
N GLU A 194 11.51 -14.14 -30.54
CA GLU A 194 10.47 -13.15 -30.87
C GLU A 194 11.09 -11.76 -30.96
N VAL A 195 10.54 -10.90 -31.82
CA VAL A 195 10.99 -9.51 -32.03
C VAL A 195 9.84 -8.53 -31.79
N SER A 196 10.13 -7.41 -31.15
CA SER A 196 9.30 -6.20 -31.19
C SER A 196 9.95 -5.18 -32.13
N PRO A 197 9.25 -4.67 -33.15
CA PRO A 197 9.78 -3.58 -33.98
C PRO A 197 9.88 -2.29 -33.17
N GLY A 198 10.97 -1.55 -33.36
CA GLY A 198 11.15 -0.20 -32.80
C GLY A 198 10.44 0.89 -33.62
N GLN A 199 10.80 2.16 -33.34
CA GLN A 199 10.34 3.35 -34.08
C GLN A 199 11.47 4.15 -34.74
N SER A 200 12.73 3.71 -34.62
CA SER A 200 13.85 4.40 -35.27
C SER A 200 13.72 4.38 -36.80
N ASN A 201 14.21 5.44 -37.45
CA ASN A 201 14.31 5.53 -38.90
C ASN A 201 15.65 4.97 -39.43
N SER A 202 16.51 4.46 -38.54
CA SER A 202 17.81 3.86 -38.86
C SER A 202 17.69 2.34 -39.01
N GLU A 203 17.89 1.81 -40.22
CA GLU A 203 18.02 0.36 -40.46
C GLU A 203 19.24 -0.23 -39.73
N LYS A 204 19.12 -1.47 -39.24
CA LYS A 204 20.16 -2.20 -38.50
C LYS A 204 20.07 -3.69 -38.77
N PHE A 205 21.22 -4.36 -38.87
CA PHE A 205 21.30 -5.80 -39.16
C PHE A 205 22.12 -6.59 -38.13
N ALA A 206 22.54 -5.92 -37.05
CA ALA A 206 23.29 -6.48 -35.93
C ALA A 206 22.66 -6.01 -34.61
N PHE A 207 22.21 -6.96 -33.79
CA PHE A 207 21.38 -6.72 -32.60
C PHE A 207 21.95 -7.43 -31.37
N VAL A 208 21.66 -6.89 -30.19
CA VAL A 208 21.83 -7.61 -28.91
C VAL A 208 20.47 -8.17 -28.53
N GLY A 209 20.43 -9.46 -28.20
CA GLY A 209 19.22 -10.19 -27.84
C GLY A 209 19.07 -10.35 -26.33
N LEU A 210 17.85 -10.17 -25.85
CA LEU A 210 17.50 -10.31 -24.43
C LEU A 210 17.23 -11.79 -24.09
N GLU A 211 17.81 -12.27 -22.98
CA GLU A 211 17.52 -13.61 -22.44
C GLU A 211 16.12 -13.69 -21.78
N THR A 212 15.45 -12.57 -21.57
CA THR A 212 14.09 -12.44 -21.03
C THR A 212 13.21 -11.64 -22.00
N PRO A 213 11.91 -11.97 -22.14
CA PRO A 213 10.99 -11.03 -22.78
C PRO A 213 10.98 -9.70 -22.02
N PRO A 214 10.90 -8.55 -22.70
CA PRO A 214 10.67 -7.28 -22.02
C PRO A 214 9.28 -7.30 -21.38
N VAL A 215 9.15 -6.72 -20.19
CA VAL A 215 7.89 -6.73 -19.41
C VAL A 215 6.82 -5.88 -20.11
N THR A 216 7.25 -4.77 -20.72
CA THR A 216 6.46 -3.86 -21.55
C THR A 216 7.08 -3.82 -22.95
N SER A 217 6.28 -3.75 -24.01
CA SER A 217 6.80 -3.41 -25.34
C SER A 217 7.07 -1.92 -25.45
N LEU A 218 8.17 -1.51 -26.10
CA LEU A 218 8.50 -0.09 -26.41
C LEU A 218 7.36 0.74 -27.03
N ASN A 219 6.37 0.09 -27.67
CA ASN A 219 5.20 0.71 -28.31
C ASN A 219 3.93 0.67 -27.44
N ALA A 220 4.04 0.55 -26.12
CA ALA A 220 2.89 0.59 -25.21
C ALA A 220 2.56 2.04 -24.81
N ASP A 221 1.31 2.46 -24.99
CA ASP A 221 0.84 3.75 -24.46
C ASP A 221 0.81 3.70 -22.92
N GLY A 222 1.45 4.66 -22.26
CA GLY A 222 1.54 4.71 -20.80
C GLY A 222 2.62 5.66 -20.26
N ILE A 223 3.03 5.45 -19.01
CA ILE A 223 4.07 6.22 -18.33
C ILE A 223 5.08 5.31 -17.63
N HIS A 224 6.36 5.56 -17.86
CA HIS A 224 7.45 4.98 -17.07
C HIS A 224 7.71 5.88 -15.86
N LEU A 225 7.90 5.28 -14.69
CA LEU A 225 8.16 5.98 -13.42
C LEU A 225 9.26 5.28 -12.66
N LYS A 226 9.92 6.02 -11.76
CA LYS A 226 10.96 5.49 -10.88
C LYS A 226 10.41 5.35 -9.47
N LEU A 227 10.58 4.17 -8.88
CA LEU A 227 10.25 3.92 -7.48
C LEU A 227 11.53 3.74 -6.67
N ILE A 228 11.55 4.29 -5.46
CA ILE A 228 12.62 4.11 -4.48
C ILE A 228 12.06 3.43 -3.23
N SER A 229 12.75 2.40 -2.73
CA SER A 229 12.44 1.77 -1.44
C SER A 229 13.66 1.73 -0.53
N ARG A 230 13.46 2.23 0.71
CA ARG A 230 14.32 1.97 1.87
C ARG A 230 13.78 0.83 2.74
N GLY A 231 12.62 0.27 2.38
CA GLY A 231 11.92 -0.76 3.14
C GLY A 231 12.51 -2.15 2.95
N ASN A 232 12.26 -3.05 3.89
CA ASN A 232 12.79 -4.42 3.87
C ASN A 232 12.03 -5.38 2.93
N LYS A 233 11.12 -4.85 2.09
CA LYS A 233 10.30 -5.56 1.12
C LYS A 233 10.75 -5.20 -0.30
N PRO A 234 11.67 -5.97 -0.91
CA PRO A 234 12.14 -5.68 -2.26
C PRO A 234 11.14 -6.17 -3.33
N LEU A 235 10.79 -5.30 -4.26
CA LEU A 235 10.05 -5.68 -5.46
C LEU A 235 10.94 -6.50 -6.42
N ASN A 236 10.29 -7.18 -7.36
CA ASN A 236 10.90 -8.02 -8.39
C ASN A 236 10.38 -7.60 -9.77
N VAL A 237 11.22 -7.79 -10.80
CA VAL A 237 10.82 -7.60 -12.20
C VAL A 237 9.64 -8.53 -12.52
N GLY A 238 8.60 -7.98 -13.14
CA GLY A 238 7.33 -8.65 -13.37
C GLY A 238 6.38 -8.68 -12.17
N ASN A 239 6.67 -7.99 -11.05
CA ASN A 239 5.63 -7.71 -10.05
C ASN A 239 4.60 -6.72 -10.61
N PRO A 240 3.31 -6.90 -10.32
CA PRO A 240 2.26 -6.01 -10.80
C PRO A 240 2.28 -4.67 -10.05
N VAL A 241 1.96 -3.61 -10.80
CA VAL A 241 1.58 -2.30 -10.27
C VAL A 241 0.05 -2.25 -10.23
N LEU A 242 -0.50 -2.02 -9.04
CA LEU A 242 -1.94 -2.05 -8.79
C LEU A 242 -2.53 -0.65 -8.58
N HIS A 243 -3.83 -0.51 -8.88
CA HIS A 243 -4.67 0.58 -8.40
C HIS A 243 -6.03 0.02 -7.94
N LYS A 244 -6.35 0.14 -6.65
CA LYS A 244 -7.57 -0.41 -6.03
C LYS A 244 -7.71 -1.92 -6.28
N GLY A 245 -6.60 -2.64 -6.18
CA GLY A 245 -6.48 -4.07 -6.46
C GLY A 245 -6.53 -4.49 -7.94
N PHE A 246 -6.71 -3.56 -8.89
CA PHE A 246 -6.62 -3.87 -10.33
C PHE A 246 -5.18 -3.76 -10.81
N GLU A 247 -4.71 -4.73 -11.59
CA GLU A 247 -3.42 -4.66 -12.29
C GLU A 247 -3.48 -3.65 -13.43
N VAL A 248 -2.58 -2.67 -13.41
CA VAL A 248 -2.56 -1.52 -14.34
C VAL A 248 -1.17 -1.24 -14.92
N GLY A 249 -0.18 -2.07 -14.58
CA GLY A 249 1.23 -1.88 -14.91
C GLY A 249 2.11 -2.96 -14.27
N ALA A 250 3.42 -2.85 -14.45
CA ALA A 250 4.39 -3.81 -13.91
C ALA A 250 5.76 -3.17 -13.62
N VAL A 251 6.54 -3.86 -12.79
CA VAL A 251 7.96 -3.53 -12.54
C VAL A 251 8.82 -4.07 -13.69
N GLU A 252 9.53 -3.17 -14.38
CA GLU A 252 10.32 -3.49 -15.57
C GLU A 252 11.78 -3.80 -15.23
N SER A 253 12.36 -3.03 -14.30
CA SER A 253 13.77 -3.09 -13.90
C SER A 253 13.90 -3.01 -12.38
N LYS A 254 15.06 -3.48 -11.87
CA LYS A 254 15.48 -3.16 -10.51
C LYS A 254 17.00 -3.10 -10.39
N TYR A 255 17.49 -2.14 -9.61
CA TYR A 255 18.86 -2.10 -9.13
C TYR A 255 18.89 -1.68 -7.65
N TYR A 256 20.07 -1.78 -7.03
CA TYR A 256 20.30 -1.36 -5.65
C TYR A 256 21.49 -0.42 -5.64
N ASP A 257 21.36 0.72 -4.97
CA ASP A 257 22.45 1.66 -4.77
C ASP A 257 23.13 1.39 -3.42
N ASP A 258 24.38 0.92 -3.48
CA ASP A 258 25.17 0.58 -2.28
C ASP A 258 25.58 1.81 -1.45
N LEU A 259 25.51 3.04 -2.01
CA LEU A 259 25.90 4.29 -1.36
C LEU A 259 24.72 4.93 -0.62
N GLU A 260 23.56 5.02 -1.28
CA GLU A 260 22.33 5.57 -0.69
C GLU A 260 21.55 4.52 0.13
N GLN A 261 21.92 3.24 0.00
CA GLN A 261 21.26 2.07 0.62
C GLN A 261 19.79 1.91 0.19
N GLU A 262 19.53 2.21 -1.09
CA GLU A 262 18.20 2.33 -1.67
C GLU A 262 17.99 1.35 -2.82
N ALA A 263 16.84 0.68 -2.83
CA ALA A 263 16.43 -0.15 -3.94
C ALA A 263 15.60 0.68 -4.93
N HIS A 264 16.09 0.78 -6.17
CA HIS A 264 15.45 1.51 -7.26
C HIS A 264 14.76 0.54 -8.21
N TYR A 265 13.60 0.96 -8.71
CA TYR A 265 12.81 0.21 -9.69
C TYR A 265 12.35 1.15 -10.79
N ASP A 266 12.50 0.73 -12.04
CA ASP A 266 11.76 1.32 -13.15
C ASP A 266 10.45 0.54 -13.30
N ILE A 267 9.32 1.24 -13.33
CA ILE A 267 7.99 0.67 -13.51
C ILE A 267 7.28 1.31 -14.70
N PHE A 268 6.33 0.59 -15.28
CA PHE A 268 5.43 1.13 -16.29
C PHE A 268 3.97 1.00 -15.88
N ILE A 269 3.16 2.02 -16.19
CA ILE A 269 1.71 2.05 -15.97
C ILE A 269 1.02 2.35 -17.31
N HIS A 270 0.15 1.42 -17.74
CA HIS A 270 -0.54 1.49 -19.03
C HIS A 270 -1.51 2.68 -19.13
N ALA A 271 -1.75 3.14 -20.36
CA ALA A 271 -2.94 3.91 -20.68
C ALA A 271 -4.22 3.06 -20.49
N PRO A 272 -5.32 3.66 -19.98
CA PRO A 272 -5.50 5.06 -19.59
C PRO A 272 -5.03 5.38 -18.16
N PHE A 273 -4.58 4.40 -17.37
CA PHE A 273 -4.31 4.51 -15.94
C PHE A 273 -3.18 5.47 -15.56
N HIS A 274 -2.27 5.82 -16.48
CA HIS A 274 -1.26 6.86 -16.26
C HIS A 274 -1.87 8.20 -15.79
N ASN A 275 -3.11 8.53 -16.20
CA ASN A 275 -3.82 9.74 -15.78
C ASN A 275 -4.25 9.74 -14.30
N LEU A 276 -4.09 8.62 -13.59
CA LEU A 276 -4.35 8.49 -12.15
C LEU A 276 -3.10 8.75 -11.30
N VAL A 277 -1.93 8.95 -11.93
CA VAL A 277 -0.69 9.28 -11.24
C VAL A 277 -0.48 10.80 -11.27
N THR A 278 -0.44 11.39 -10.08
CA THR A 278 -0.27 12.82 -9.87
C THR A 278 0.81 13.08 -8.82
N GLU A 279 1.24 14.33 -8.66
CA GLU A 279 2.20 14.74 -7.63
C GLU A 279 1.79 14.32 -6.19
N ASN A 280 0.49 14.15 -5.94
CA ASN A 280 -0.07 13.74 -4.65
C ASN A 280 -0.24 12.21 -4.51
N THR A 281 0.09 11.42 -5.54
CA THR A 281 -0.04 9.96 -5.52
C THR A 281 1.05 9.32 -4.66
N SER A 282 0.66 8.39 -3.77
CA SER A 282 1.58 7.60 -2.95
C SER A 282 1.61 6.15 -3.43
N PHE A 283 2.77 5.48 -3.29
CA PHE A 283 2.98 4.07 -3.66
C PHE A 283 3.32 3.24 -2.42
N TRP A 284 2.71 2.06 -2.24
CA TRP A 284 2.98 1.19 -1.09
C TRP A 284 3.08 -0.30 -1.47
N ASN A 285 3.90 -1.03 -0.72
CA ASN A 285 4.07 -2.47 -0.89
C ASN A 285 2.80 -3.24 -0.48
N VAL A 286 2.30 -4.08 -1.38
CA VAL A 286 1.12 -4.94 -1.17
C VAL A 286 1.53 -6.42 -1.13
N ASN A 287 1.98 -6.85 0.04
CA ASN A 287 2.19 -8.27 0.33
C ASN A 287 0.85 -8.87 0.76
N GLY A 288 0.42 -9.97 0.14
CA GLY A 288 -0.96 -10.46 0.25
C GLY A 288 -1.45 -10.98 1.61
N LEU A 289 -0.64 -10.89 2.66
CA LEU A 289 -1.07 -11.07 4.05
C LEU A 289 -0.58 -9.88 4.90
N SER A 290 -1.51 -9.02 5.31
CA SER A 290 -1.26 -7.97 6.30
C SER A 290 -2.14 -8.19 7.53
N ILE A 291 -1.52 -8.12 8.71
CA ILE A 291 -2.15 -8.29 10.02
C ILE A 291 -1.95 -6.98 10.78
N THR A 292 -2.89 -6.05 10.64
CA THR A 292 -2.80 -4.74 11.29
C THR A 292 -3.54 -4.76 12.63
N THR A 293 -2.81 -4.48 13.71
CA THR A 293 -3.36 -4.48 15.07
C THR A 293 -3.65 -3.04 15.50
N SER A 294 -4.90 -2.63 15.32
CA SER A 294 -5.40 -1.29 15.64
C SER A 294 -5.92 -1.20 17.09
N THR A 295 -6.21 0.02 17.56
CA THR A 295 -6.93 0.24 18.82
C THR A 295 -8.39 -0.23 18.78
N GLN A 296 -8.92 -0.49 17.58
CA GLN A 296 -10.26 -1.02 17.32
C GLN A 296 -10.28 -2.56 17.21
N GLY A 297 -9.12 -3.22 17.19
CA GLY A 297 -8.98 -4.67 17.07
C GLY A 297 -7.97 -5.11 16.00
N VAL A 298 -7.91 -6.42 15.76
CA VAL A 298 -7.07 -7.00 14.70
C VAL A 298 -7.84 -6.99 13.38
N SER A 299 -7.28 -6.32 12.37
CA SER A 299 -7.71 -6.44 10.98
C SER A 299 -6.81 -7.43 10.23
N LEU A 300 -7.41 -8.15 9.28
CA LEU A 300 -6.74 -9.14 8.45
C LEU A 300 -7.08 -8.84 6.98
N THR A 301 -6.22 -8.07 6.31
CA THR A 301 -6.39 -7.78 4.88
C THR A 301 -5.59 -8.81 4.07
N MET A 302 -6.33 -9.70 3.40
CA MET A 302 -5.79 -10.68 2.46
C MET A 302 -5.96 -10.17 1.03
N ALA A 303 -4.90 -10.22 0.23
CA ALA A 303 -4.99 -9.93 -1.21
C ALA A 303 -5.44 -11.18 -2.00
N SER A 304 -5.44 -11.08 -3.33
CA SER A 304 -5.64 -12.26 -4.20
C SER A 304 -4.58 -13.33 -3.95
N LEU A 305 -4.89 -14.58 -4.28
CA LEU A 305 -3.98 -15.72 -4.09
C LEU A 305 -2.67 -15.54 -4.88
N ASP A 306 -2.72 -14.83 -6.00
CA ASP A 306 -1.56 -14.52 -6.84
C ASP A 306 -0.68 -13.43 -6.19
N ALA A 307 -1.27 -12.36 -5.65
CA ALA A 307 -0.56 -11.31 -4.91
C ALA A 307 0.00 -11.81 -3.55
N LEU A 308 -0.60 -12.86 -2.97
CA LEU A 308 -0.06 -13.61 -1.83
C LEU A 308 1.28 -14.30 -2.12
N VAL A 309 1.55 -14.66 -3.38
CA VAL A 309 2.76 -15.39 -3.79
C VAL A 309 3.76 -14.50 -4.52
N ALA A 310 3.29 -13.55 -5.34
CA ALA A 310 4.13 -12.64 -6.09
C ALA A 310 4.57 -11.41 -5.29
N GLY A 311 3.70 -10.88 -4.41
CA GLY A 311 3.79 -9.48 -3.96
C GLY A 311 3.45 -8.48 -5.08
N GLY A 312 3.57 -7.19 -4.79
CA GLY A 312 3.31 -6.10 -5.74
C GLY A 312 3.44 -4.73 -5.10
N VAL A 313 3.21 -3.68 -5.88
CA VAL A 313 3.11 -2.29 -5.40
C VAL A 313 1.76 -1.71 -5.83
N GLU A 314 1.07 -1.03 -4.92
CA GLU A 314 -0.19 -0.35 -5.21
C GLU A 314 -0.02 1.17 -5.09
N PHE A 315 -0.76 1.94 -5.90
CA PHE A 315 -0.77 3.39 -5.82
C PHE A 315 -2.16 4.00 -5.66
N GLY A 316 -2.21 5.16 -4.99
CA GLY A 316 -3.45 5.91 -4.82
C GLY A 316 -3.27 7.25 -4.11
N LEU A 317 -4.40 7.87 -3.80
CA LEU A 317 -4.49 9.09 -3.00
C LEU A 317 -4.94 8.72 -1.58
N VAL A 318 -4.35 9.34 -0.57
CA VAL A 318 -4.58 9.07 0.85
C VAL A 318 -5.27 10.28 1.50
N ASP A 319 -6.08 10.06 2.54
CA ASP A 319 -6.81 11.10 3.30
C ASP A 319 -7.72 12.04 2.50
N ASP A 320 -8.38 11.55 1.46
CA ASP A 320 -9.19 12.39 0.56
C ASP A 320 -8.38 13.49 -0.16
N ALA A 321 -7.05 13.31 -0.27
CA ALA A 321 -6.18 14.25 -0.98
C ALA A 321 -6.68 14.49 -2.41
N VAL A 322 -6.77 15.77 -2.79
CA VAL A 322 -7.17 16.19 -4.13
C VAL A 322 -6.11 15.72 -5.14
N PRO A 323 -6.49 15.16 -6.31
CA PRO A 323 -5.53 14.85 -7.36
C PRO A 323 -4.67 16.07 -7.71
N GLY A 324 -3.35 15.88 -7.75
CA GLY A 324 -2.40 16.93 -8.14
C GLY A 324 -2.36 17.13 -9.66
N VAL A 325 -1.32 17.79 -10.16
CA VAL A 325 -1.01 17.76 -11.59
C VAL A 325 -0.46 16.38 -11.96
N GLY A 326 -0.73 15.91 -13.18
CA GLY A 326 -0.15 14.67 -13.70
C GLY A 326 1.36 14.77 -13.85
N VAL A 327 2.08 13.70 -13.51
CA VAL A 327 3.56 13.70 -13.49
C VAL A 327 4.20 13.42 -14.86
N PRO A 328 5.44 13.91 -15.11
CA PRO A 328 6.19 13.58 -16.32
C PRO A 328 6.75 12.15 -16.32
N GLN A 329 7.16 11.68 -17.51
CA GLN A 329 7.94 10.44 -17.67
C GLN A 329 9.18 10.44 -16.76
N ASN A 330 9.50 9.29 -16.18
CA ASN A 330 10.59 9.07 -15.21
C ASN A 330 10.48 9.86 -13.90
N HIS A 331 9.31 10.38 -13.53
CA HIS A 331 9.10 10.97 -12.20
C HIS A 331 9.32 9.92 -11.10
N GLN A 332 9.83 10.37 -9.94
CA GLN A 332 10.34 9.52 -8.87
C GLN A 332 9.42 9.56 -7.65
N PHE A 333 8.99 8.38 -7.17
CA PHE A 333 8.17 8.22 -5.97
C PHE A 333 8.85 7.35 -4.90
N GLN A 334 8.58 7.66 -3.64
CA GLN A 334 8.90 6.78 -2.51
C GLN A 334 7.88 5.63 -2.43
N VAL A 335 8.35 4.42 -2.21
CA VAL A 335 7.54 3.27 -1.81
C VAL A 335 7.50 3.18 -0.29
N TYR A 336 6.30 3.08 0.26
CA TYR A 336 6.03 2.88 1.69
C TYR A 336 5.81 1.40 2.00
N ASP A 337 6.14 0.96 3.22
CA ASP A 337 6.00 -0.46 3.62
C ASP A 337 4.55 -0.95 3.69
N SER A 338 3.57 -0.08 3.95
CA SER A 338 2.14 -0.34 3.77
C SER A 338 1.38 0.99 3.59
N GLN A 339 0.07 0.93 3.35
CA GLN A 339 -0.74 2.14 3.22
C GLN A 339 -0.77 2.93 4.55
N GLU A 340 -0.81 2.24 5.70
CA GLU A 340 -0.83 2.86 7.02
C GLU A 340 0.50 3.55 7.36
N SER A 341 1.63 3.06 6.85
CA SER A 341 2.94 3.66 7.15
C SER A 341 3.16 5.01 6.45
N ILE A 342 2.30 5.39 5.48
CA ILE A 342 2.34 6.68 4.78
C ILE A 342 2.17 7.82 5.79
N ASP A 343 1.26 7.70 6.75
CA ASP A 343 1.00 8.74 7.77
C ASP A 343 2.03 8.77 8.90
N GLU A 344 2.91 7.78 8.97
CA GLU A 344 4.01 7.72 9.94
C GLU A 344 5.35 8.13 9.32
N GLN A 345 5.48 8.03 7.99
CA GLN A 345 6.67 8.40 7.23
C GLN A 345 6.54 9.71 6.44
N ARG A 346 5.33 10.30 6.34
CA ARG A 346 5.13 11.68 5.84
C ARG A 346 5.90 12.69 6.70
N ASN A 347 6.69 13.53 6.05
CA ASN A 347 7.53 14.54 6.71
C ASN A 347 6.73 15.81 7.04
N TYR A 348 5.83 15.71 8.03
CA TYR A 348 5.07 16.84 8.56
C TYR A 348 5.99 17.89 9.20
N LYS A 349 5.61 19.17 9.12
CA LYS A 349 6.25 20.21 9.93
C LYS A 349 5.92 19.97 11.40
N PHE A 350 6.91 20.09 12.28
CA PHE A 350 6.76 19.80 13.71
C PHE A 350 7.38 20.88 14.61
N ILE A 351 6.87 20.95 15.84
CA ILE A 351 7.53 21.59 16.98
C ILE A 351 7.84 20.54 18.04
N GLU A 352 9.00 20.64 18.67
CA GLU A 352 9.40 19.72 19.74
C GLU A 352 9.14 20.29 21.14
N TYR A 353 8.64 19.44 22.02
CA TYR A 353 8.44 19.68 23.45
C TYR A 353 9.00 18.50 24.23
N VAL A 354 9.32 18.72 25.51
CA VAL A 354 9.77 17.65 26.40
C VAL A 354 8.81 17.46 27.58
N ILE A 355 8.64 16.21 27.99
CA ILE A 355 7.87 15.82 29.17
C ILE A 355 8.85 15.16 30.14
N LEU A 356 8.88 15.62 31.39
CA LEU A 356 9.78 15.12 32.44
C LEU A 356 8.98 14.16 33.33
N VAL A 357 9.09 12.85 33.10
CA VAL A 357 8.24 11.84 33.76
C VAL A 357 8.94 11.14 34.92
N GLU A 358 8.19 10.92 36.01
CA GLU A 358 8.61 10.14 37.19
C GLU A 358 8.35 8.63 37.03
N ASP A 359 7.46 8.25 36.10
CA ASP A 359 7.05 6.88 35.83
C ASP A 359 7.88 6.21 34.72
N SER A 360 7.80 4.87 34.64
CA SER A 360 8.52 4.08 33.62
C SER A 360 8.04 4.36 32.20
N VAL A 361 8.97 4.64 31.29
CA VAL A 361 8.74 4.73 29.83
C VAL A 361 8.86 3.38 29.10
N GLY A 362 9.00 2.26 29.83
CA GLY A 362 9.20 0.93 29.24
C GLY A 362 7.99 0.47 28.41
N GLY A 363 8.14 0.44 27.08
CA GLY A 363 7.06 0.21 26.11
C GLY A 363 6.76 1.42 25.22
N LEU A 364 7.31 2.59 25.54
CA LEU A 364 7.33 3.76 24.67
C LEU A 364 8.49 3.63 23.66
N HIS A 365 8.23 4.01 22.41
CA HIS A 365 9.17 3.88 21.30
C HIS A 365 9.12 5.12 20.40
N LYS A 366 10.16 5.33 19.60
CA LYS A 366 10.18 6.40 18.59
C LYS A 366 9.05 6.16 17.57
N GLY A 367 8.28 7.20 17.25
CA GLY A 367 7.09 7.12 16.40
C GLY A 367 5.77 6.86 17.16
N ALA A 368 5.82 6.41 18.43
CA ALA A 368 4.62 6.18 19.24
C ALA A 368 3.72 7.43 19.27
N PRO A 369 2.39 7.28 19.24
CA PRO A 369 1.48 8.41 19.03
C PRO A 369 1.46 9.38 20.22
N VAL A 370 1.24 10.65 19.90
CA VAL A 370 0.94 11.71 20.85
C VAL A 370 -0.50 12.17 20.57
N ASP A 371 -1.43 11.86 21.46
CA ASP A 371 -2.84 12.18 21.27
C ASP A 371 -3.26 13.39 22.10
N TYR A 372 -3.93 14.40 21.52
CA TYR A 372 -4.69 15.38 22.29
C TYR A 372 -6.13 14.92 22.43
N ARG A 373 -6.56 14.61 23.66
CA ARG A 373 -7.93 14.13 23.98
C ARG A 373 -8.42 12.96 23.10
N GLY A 374 -7.51 12.10 22.64
CA GLY A 374 -7.79 10.95 21.76
C GLY A 374 -7.67 11.21 20.24
N ILE A 375 -7.22 12.39 19.82
CA ILE A 375 -6.91 12.72 18.41
C ILE A 375 -5.39 12.79 18.25
N ARG A 376 -4.79 12.02 17.33
CA ARG A 376 -3.33 11.99 17.10
C ARG A 376 -2.83 13.36 16.62
N LEU A 377 -2.10 14.06 17.49
CA LEU A 377 -1.50 15.37 17.27
C LEU A 377 -0.02 15.30 16.86
N GLY A 378 0.63 14.15 17.03
CA GLY A 378 2.02 13.94 16.60
C GLY A 378 2.61 12.61 17.07
N THR A 379 3.92 12.61 17.32
CA THR A 379 4.74 11.41 17.53
C THR A 379 5.84 11.60 18.57
N VAL A 380 6.30 10.51 19.20
CA VAL A 380 7.47 10.51 20.10
C VAL A 380 8.77 10.58 19.28
N SER A 381 9.59 11.61 19.52
CA SER A 381 10.89 11.84 18.88
C SER A 381 12.01 11.04 19.56
N LYS A 382 12.11 11.19 20.89
CA LYS A 382 13.01 10.43 21.77
C LYS A 382 12.17 9.83 22.92
N PRO A 383 12.02 8.49 23.03
CA PRO A 383 11.27 7.87 24.12
C PRO A 383 11.96 8.00 25.49
N TYR A 384 13.27 8.27 25.48
CA TYR A 384 14.07 8.78 26.58
C TYR A 384 15.23 9.61 25.99
N MET A 385 15.72 10.59 26.73
CA MET A 385 16.95 11.33 26.43
C MET A 385 18.19 10.55 26.91
N GLU A 386 19.32 10.65 26.22
CA GLU A 386 20.54 9.93 26.62
C GLU A 386 21.16 10.53 27.90
N PHE A 387 21.76 9.67 28.73
CA PHE A 387 22.30 10.05 30.05
C PHE A 387 23.27 11.24 30.02
N TRP A 388 24.11 11.34 28.98
CA TRP A 388 25.04 12.46 28.83
C TRP A 388 24.34 13.75 28.38
N GLU A 389 23.34 13.65 27.51
CA GLU A 389 22.52 14.80 27.06
C GLU A 389 21.74 15.42 28.25
N ILE A 390 21.24 14.58 29.17
CA ILE A 390 20.64 15.03 30.45
C ILE A 390 21.66 15.79 31.31
N ILE A 391 22.89 15.27 31.43
CA ILE A 391 23.96 15.90 32.22
C ILE A 391 24.39 17.24 31.63
N ASP A 392 24.51 17.35 30.31
CA ASP A 392 24.90 18.61 29.65
C ASP A 392 23.81 19.70 29.76
N ILE A 393 22.53 19.30 29.85
CA ILE A 393 21.39 20.21 30.02
C ILE A 393 21.17 20.63 31.48
N ALA A 394 21.13 19.66 32.41
CA ALA A 394 20.68 19.87 33.78
C ALA A 394 21.81 19.83 34.82
N GLY A 395 22.94 19.19 34.51
CA GLY A 395 24.00 18.87 35.46
C GLY A 395 23.80 17.51 36.17
N VAL A 396 24.90 16.96 36.68
CA VAL A 396 24.94 15.62 37.29
C VAL A 396 24.07 15.55 38.55
N GLY A 397 23.04 14.69 38.53
CA GLY A 397 22.17 14.44 39.70
C GLY A 397 21.23 15.61 40.05
N ILE A 398 20.86 16.42 39.05
CA ILE A 398 19.92 17.55 39.22
C ILE A 398 18.54 17.23 38.62
N GLU A 399 18.47 16.33 37.63
CA GLU A 399 17.22 15.82 37.09
C GLU A 399 17.17 14.29 37.22
N ASP A 400 16.27 13.80 38.08
CA ASP A 400 16.03 12.37 38.32
C ASP A 400 14.89 11.81 37.44
N ARG A 401 14.13 12.67 36.73
CA ARG A 401 13.03 12.27 35.85
C ARG A 401 13.54 11.93 34.45
N ILE A 402 12.79 11.09 33.74
CA ILE A 402 13.10 10.70 32.36
C ILE A 402 12.57 11.78 31.39
N PRO A 403 13.42 12.44 30.58
CA PRO A 403 12.94 13.38 29.58
C PRO A 403 12.49 12.64 28.31
N VAL A 404 11.22 12.80 27.95
CA VAL A 404 10.61 12.26 26.73
C VAL A 404 10.40 13.41 25.76
N VAL A 405 11.06 13.37 24.59
CA VAL A 405 10.91 14.41 23.56
C VAL A 405 9.83 14.00 22.58
N ILE A 406 8.85 14.86 22.36
CA ILE A 406 7.71 14.67 21.46
C ILE A 406 7.71 15.70 20.34
N LYS A 407 7.14 15.33 19.20
CA LYS A 407 6.78 16.21 18.08
C LYS A 407 5.29 16.45 18.06
N LEU A 408 4.89 17.69 17.87
CA LEU A 408 3.51 18.08 17.57
C LEU A 408 3.45 18.59 16.14
N GLU A 409 2.54 18.01 15.35
CA GLU A 409 2.52 18.04 13.89
C GLU A 409 1.17 18.64 13.44
N PRO A 410 1.02 19.99 13.37
CA PRO A 410 -0.28 20.66 13.22
C PRO A 410 -1.01 20.29 11.92
N GLU A 411 -0.27 19.91 10.88
CA GLU A 411 -0.79 19.48 9.60
C GLU A 411 -1.70 18.22 9.75
N ARG A 412 -1.51 17.38 10.78
CA ARG A 412 -2.40 16.26 11.11
C ARG A 412 -3.83 16.67 11.50
N LEU A 413 -4.02 17.89 12.01
CA LEU A 413 -5.35 18.39 12.37
C LEU A 413 -6.08 19.08 11.21
N MET A 414 -5.41 19.37 10.08
CA MET A 414 -5.90 20.34 9.10
C MET A 414 -5.80 19.84 7.65
N LYS A 415 -6.77 18.99 7.24
CA LYS A 415 -6.89 18.46 5.87
C LYS A 415 -6.84 19.51 4.73
N ASN A 416 -7.12 20.79 5.00
CA ASN A 416 -7.14 21.87 3.99
C ASN A 416 -6.71 23.24 4.57
N GLY A 417 -5.82 23.28 5.58
CA GLY A 417 -5.48 24.52 6.28
C GLY A 417 -3.98 24.69 6.56
N TYR A 418 -3.43 25.88 6.27
CA TYR A 418 -2.07 26.23 6.63
C TYR A 418 -2.04 27.12 7.88
N ILE A 419 -1.53 26.58 8.99
CA ILE A 419 -1.10 27.37 10.15
C ILE A 419 0.43 27.44 10.14
N SER A 420 1.00 28.63 10.36
CA SER A 420 2.45 28.75 10.53
C SER A 420 2.90 28.12 11.84
N ILE A 421 4.09 27.54 11.82
CA ILE A 421 4.63 26.74 12.93
C ILE A 421 4.72 27.55 14.23
N ASP A 422 5.00 28.86 14.12
CA ASP A 422 5.07 29.81 15.23
C ASP A 422 3.70 30.10 15.87
N ILE A 423 2.64 30.19 15.06
CA ILE A 423 1.27 30.40 15.57
C ILE A 423 0.81 29.15 16.32
N PHE A 424 1.07 27.96 15.76
CA PHE A 424 0.75 26.71 16.45
C PHE A 424 1.55 26.55 17.76
N LYS A 425 2.84 26.93 17.76
CA LYS A 425 3.64 26.97 19.00
C LYS A 425 3.03 27.92 20.04
N GLY A 426 2.59 29.11 19.63
CA GLY A 426 1.89 30.06 20.51
C GLY A 426 0.65 29.45 21.15
N MET A 427 -0.19 28.77 20.35
CA MET A 427 -1.39 28.08 20.84
C MET A 427 -1.06 26.96 21.85
N VAL A 428 -0.04 26.14 21.58
CA VAL A 428 0.38 25.07 22.52
C VAL A 428 0.99 25.66 23.79
N ASP A 429 1.81 26.70 23.69
CA ASP A 429 2.37 27.42 24.85
C ASP A 429 1.25 28.04 25.72
N ASP A 430 0.19 28.56 25.11
CA ASP A 430 -0.98 29.07 25.83
C ASP A 430 -1.82 27.95 26.46
N TRP A 431 -2.03 26.81 25.78
CA TRP A 431 -2.67 25.65 26.39
C TRP A 431 -1.88 25.14 27.61
N ILE A 432 -0.55 25.15 27.58
CA ILE A 432 0.29 24.80 28.75
C ILE A 432 0.05 25.78 29.90
N LYS A 433 -0.03 27.09 29.63
CA LYS A 433 -0.37 28.10 30.66
C LYS A 433 -1.77 27.89 31.24
N GLU A 434 -2.73 27.46 30.42
CA GLU A 434 -4.10 27.11 30.85
C GLU A 434 -4.21 25.77 31.60
N GLY A 435 -3.14 24.98 31.68
CA GLY A 435 -3.10 23.71 32.40
C GLY A 435 -3.21 22.47 31.50
N LEU A 436 -2.64 22.49 30.30
CA LEU A 436 -2.34 21.28 29.53
C LEU A 436 -1.29 20.44 30.28
N THR A 437 -1.52 19.13 30.33
CA THR A 437 -0.62 18.15 30.96
C THR A 437 -0.43 16.93 30.07
N ALA A 438 0.64 16.19 30.28
CA ALA A 438 0.96 14.96 29.54
C ALA A 438 1.03 13.73 30.46
N SER A 439 0.33 12.65 30.10
CA SER A 439 0.42 11.32 30.72
C SER A 439 1.05 10.32 29.75
N ILE A 440 1.74 9.32 30.29
CA ILE A 440 2.16 8.12 29.53
C ILE A 440 1.11 7.03 29.76
N GLU A 441 0.41 6.65 28.71
CA GLU A 441 -0.74 5.75 28.75
C GLU A 441 -0.52 4.51 27.90
N ASN A 442 -1.21 3.41 28.20
CA ASN A 442 -1.19 2.24 27.32
C ASN A 442 -2.00 2.55 26.04
N ALA A 443 -1.36 2.43 24.88
CA ALA A 443 -2.04 2.50 23.59
C ALA A 443 -2.84 1.21 23.33
N ASN A 444 -2.27 0.06 23.68
CA ASN A 444 -2.90 -1.25 23.55
C ASN A 444 -2.47 -2.18 24.68
N LEU A 445 -3.43 -2.60 25.51
CA LEU A 445 -3.22 -3.47 26.68
C LEU A 445 -2.77 -4.90 26.32
N ILE A 446 -2.91 -5.32 25.06
CA ILE A 446 -2.51 -6.65 24.59
C ILE A 446 -1.01 -6.68 24.23
N THR A 447 -0.49 -5.60 23.63
CA THR A 447 0.91 -5.52 23.21
C THR A 447 1.83 -4.82 24.22
N GLY A 448 1.27 -4.05 25.15
CA GLY A 448 2.05 -3.24 26.10
C GLY A 448 2.67 -1.97 25.49
N ASN A 449 2.30 -1.63 24.26
CA ASN A 449 2.77 -0.40 23.61
C ASN A 449 2.21 0.83 24.34
N LEU A 450 3.09 1.76 24.70
CA LEU A 450 2.72 3.02 25.33
C LEU A 450 2.53 4.15 24.30
N LYS A 451 1.81 5.19 24.70
CA LYS A 451 1.61 6.45 23.98
C LYS A 451 1.71 7.65 24.93
N VAL A 452 1.83 8.85 24.36
CA VAL A 452 1.65 10.10 25.09
C VAL A 452 0.22 10.59 24.92
N SER A 453 -0.38 11.05 26.02
CA SER A 453 -1.75 11.54 26.06
C SER A 453 -1.74 12.95 26.65
N LEU A 454 -2.23 13.92 25.89
CA LEU A 454 -2.27 15.35 26.24
C LEU A 454 -3.69 15.73 26.65
N GLN A 455 -3.83 16.17 27.89
CA GLN A 455 -5.13 16.45 28.50
C GLN A 455 -5.12 17.81 29.24
N PRO A 456 -6.15 18.67 29.06
CA PRO A 456 -6.35 19.86 29.87
C PRO A 456 -6.91 19.50 31.26
N GLY A 457 -6.59 20.31 32.28
CA GLY A 457 -7.09 20.13 33.65
C GLY A 457 -6.01 20.11 34.73
N GLY A 458 -4.74 20.32 34.35
CA GLY A 458 -3.67 20.64 35.28
C GLY A 458 -3.85 22.00 35.94
N LYS A 459 -2.90 22.37 36.80
CA LYS A 459 -2.86 23.71 37.41
C LYS A 459 -2.33 24.73 36.38
N PRO A 460 -3.01 25.85 36.15
CA PRO A 460 -2.48 26.92 35.29
C PRO A 460 -1.12 27.44 35.75
N ILE A 461 -0.27 27.82 34.80
CA ILE A 461 1.09 28.35 35.04
C ILE A 461 1.34 29.64 34.25
N ASN A 462 2.08 30.58 34.84
CA ASN A 462 2.31 31.90 34.22
C ASN A 462 3.35 31.87 33.09
N VAL A 463 4.24 30.88 33.09
CA VAL A 463 5.39 30.77 32.17
C VAL A 463 5.61 29.29 31.84
N VAL A 464 5.81 28.97 30.56
CA VAL A 464 6.19 27.61 30.12
C VAL A 464 7.65 27.36 30.49
N GLY A 465 7.91 26.26 31.20
CA GLY A 465 9.27 25.87 31.59
C GLY A 465 10.15 25.52 30.39
N GLN A 466 11.46 25.48 30.59
CA GLN A 466 12.45 25.07 29.60
C GLN A 466 13.36 23.99 30.19
N PHE A 467 13.77 23.04 29.36
CA PHE A 467 14.77 22.03 29.70
C PHE A 467 15.68 21.88 28.48
N GLY A 468 16.87 22.49 28.55
CA GLY A 468 17.70 22.75 27.39
C GLY A 468 17.02 23.73 26.44
N GLU A 469 16.89 23.36 25.17
CA GLU A 469 16.15 24.11 24.15
C GLU A 469 14.65 23.78 24.09
N TYR A 470 14.21 22.74 24.82
CA TYR A 470 12.85 22.20 24.73
C TYR A 470 11.90 22.85 25.75
N PRO A 471 10.75 23.40 25.32
CA PRO A 471 9.71 23.83 26.25
C PRO A 471 9.08 22.61 26.93
N VAL A 472 8.80 22.74 28.23
CA VAL A 472 8.34 21.63 29.07
C VAL A 472 6.82 21.59 29.13
N ILE A 473 6.21 20.46 28.76
CA ILE A 473 4.82 20.14 29.11
C ILE A 473 4.81 19.48 30.50
N PRO A 474 4.04 19.99 31.47
CA PRO A 474 3.94 19.37 32.80
C PRO A 474 3.41 17.93 32.73
N ALA A 475 4.11 16.99 33.35
CA ALA A 475 3.64 15.63 33.48
C ALA A 475 2.43 15.55 34.45
N ALA A 476 1.42 14.77 34.08
CA ALA A 476 0.30 14.44 34.94
C ALA A 476 0.68 13.29 35.89
N GLN A 477 0.41 13.44 37.19
CA GLN A 477 0.57 12.35 38.17
C GLN A 477 -0.60 11.35 38.05
N GLY A 478 -0.57 10.51 37.01
CA GLY A 478 -1.64 9.54 36.75
C GLY A 478 -1.27 8.46 35.74
N GLY A 479 -1.26 7.21 36.22
CA GLY A 479 -1.08 6.00 35.41
C GLY A 479 -1.32 4.73 36.23
N PHE A 480 -1.06 3.57 35.62
CA PHE A 480 -1.19 2.28 36.30
C PHE A 480 -0.18 2.14 37.47
N ALA A 481 1.02 2.70 37.34
CA ALA A 481 2.01 2.75 38.42
C ALA A 481 1.48 3.51 39.66
N SER A 482 0.74 4.60 39.45
CA SER A 482 0.08 5.36 40.53
C SER A 482 -0.99 4.52 41.25
N LEU A 483 -1.69 3.63 40.54
CA LEU A 483 -2.64 2.69 41.15
C LEU A 483 -1.90 1.63 41.97
N SER A 484 -0.84 1.01 41.45
CA SER A 484 -0.02 0.04 42.18
C SER A 484 0.53 0.62 43.49
N LYS A 485 1.14 1.81 43.43
CA LYS A 485 1.69 2.52 44.60
C LYS A 485 0.61 2.88 45.63
N LYS A 486 -0.61 3.19 45.20
CA LYS A 486 -1.76 3.41 46.11
C LYS A 486 -2.30 2.10 46.72
N LEU A 487 -2.29 1.00 45.98
CA LEU A 487 -2.62 -0.32 46.51
C LEU A 487 -1.56 -0.79 47.54
N GLU A 488 -0.28 -0.60 47.26
CA GLU A 488 0.83 -0.84 48.21
C GLU A 488 0.66 -0.03 49.51
N ASN A 489 0.34 1.27 49.41
CA ASN A 489 0.03 2.10 50.57
C ASN A 489 -1.14 1.55 51.39
N ILE A 490 -2.25 1.17 50.75
CA ILE A 490 -3.44 0.62 51.44
C ILE A 490 -3.15 -0.73 52.08
N LEU A 491 -2.39 -1.61 51.42
CA LEU A 491 -1.94 -2.89 51.98
C LEU A 491 -1.02 -2.66 53.18
N GLY A 492 -0.12 -1.68 53.11
CA GLY A 492 0.75 -1.28 54.23
C GLY A 492 -0.01 -0.67 55.41
N GLU A 493 -1.08 0.10 55.19
CA GLU A 493 -1.96 0.57 56.28
C GLU A 493 -2.82 -0.57 56.87
N LEU A 494 -3.23 -1.54 56.04
CA LEU A 494 -3.95 -2.72 56.49
C LEU A 494 -3.07 -3.62 57.38
N GLU A 495 -1.78 -3.80 57.02
CA GLU A 495 -0.80 -4.54 57.84
C GLU A 495 -0.53 -3.85 59.19
N LYS A 496 -0.58 -2.51 59.24
CA LYS A 496 -0.40 -1.72 60.47
C LYS A 496 -1.57 -1.81 61.45
N LEU A 497 -2.71 -2.40 61.06
CA LEU A 497 -3.85 -2.58 61.97
C LEU A 497 -3.46 -3.45 63.17
N PRO A 498 -3.62 -2.97 64.41
CA PRO A 498 -3.12 -3.65 65.60
C PRO A 498 -4.04 -4.81 66.06
N LEU A 499 -4.52 -5.66 65.15
CA LEU A 499 -5.46 -6.76 65.41
C LEU A 499 -4.97 -7.69 66.54
N ASN A 500 -3.69 -8.06 66.49
CA ASN A 500 -3.06 -8.90 67.52
C ASN A 500 -3.00 -8.21 68.89
N ALA A 501 -2.82 -6.88 68.93
CA ALA A 501 -2.87 -6.13 70.18
C ALA A 501 -4.30 -5.97 70.67
N THR A 502 -5.30 -5.82 69.78
CA THR A 502 -6.73 -5.82 70.15
C THR A 502 -7.11 -7.14 70.83
N LEU A 503 -6.72 -8.28 70.25
CA LEU A 503 -6.92 -9.61 70.85
C LEU A 503 -6.15 -9.78 72.18
N ALA A 504 -4.89 -9.32 72.26
CA ALA A 504 -4.11 -9.36 73.50
C ALA A 504 -4.74 -8.50 74.61
N ASN A 505 -5.28 -7.33 74.28
CA ASN A 505 -5.96 -6.46 75.23
C ASN A 505 -7.32 -7.02 75.68
N ILE A 506 -8.03 -7.77 74.83
CA ILE A 506 -9.25 -8.52 75.21
C ILE A 506 -8.93 -9.60 76.25
N ASN A 507 -7.76 -10.25 76.16
CA ASN A 507 -7.32 -11.17 77.20
C ASN A 507 -6.84 -10.43 78.47
N GLY A 508 -6.05 -9.35 78.32
CA GLY A 508 -5.57 -8.54 79.45
C GLY A 508 -6.66 -7.81 80.23
N LEU A 509 -7.83 -7.60 79.62
CA LEU A 509 -9.06 -7.09 80.26
C LEU A 509 -9.60 -7.98 81.39
N ILE A 510 -9.15 -9.25 81.47
CA ILE A 510 -9.55 -10.20 82.51
C ILE A 510 -8.70 -10.06 83.79
N ASP A 511 -7.42 -9.66 83.65
CA ASP A 511 -6.43 -9.75 84.75
C ASP A 511 -6.28 -8.46 85.59
N SER A 512 -6.64 -7.28 85.08
CA SER A 512 -6.60 -6.03 85.86
C SER A 512 -7.55 -4.95 85.35
N ALA A 513 -8.23 -4.27 86.28
CA ALA A 513 -9.31 -3.30 86.01
C ALA A 513 -8.93 -1.81 86.17
N ASP A 514 -7.81 -1.49 86.83
CA ASP A 514 -7.46 -0.09 87.19
C ASP A 514 -6.51 0.62 86.21
N GLU A 515 -5.57 -0.07 85.56
CA GLU A 515 -4.73 0.54 84.49
C GLU A 515 -5.45 0.59 83.12
N THR A 516 -6.51 -0.21 82.97
CA THR A 516 -7.16 -0.56 81.70
C THR A 516 -7.64 0.66 80.92
N VAL A 517 -8.09 1.71 81.61
CA VAL A 517 -8.67 2.92 81.00
C VAL A 517 -7.63 3.73 80.20
N LYS A 518 -6.38 3.82 80.67
CA LYS A 518 -5.33 4.59 79.97
C LYS A 518 -4.77 3.85 78.76
N THR A 519 -4.69 2.52 78.83
CA THR A 519 -4.19 1.68 77.74
C THR A 519 -5.24 1.51 76.65
N SER A 520 -6.51 1.26 77.02
CA SER A 520 -7.62 1.21 76.05
C SER A 520 -7.80 2.53 75.30
N ALA A 521 -7.75 3.68 75.99
CA ALA A 521 -7.85 5.00 75.33
C ALA A 521 -6.84 5.17 74.18
N LYS A 522 -5.55 4.82 74.39
CA LYS A 522 -4.51 4.88 73.36
C LYS A 522 -4.73 3.89 72.21
N VAL A 523 -5.30 2.72 72.49
CA VAL A 523 -5.62 1.71 71.47
C VAL A 523 -6.80 2.15 70.62
N ILE A 524 -7.85 2.72 71.24
CA ILE A 524 -9.02 3.31 70.56
C ILE A 524 -8.60 4.52 69.72
N GLU A 525 -7.72 5.39 70.24
CA GLU A 525 -7.14 6.53 69.54
C GLU A 525 -6.36 6.07 68.30
N LYS A 526 -5.41 5.13 68.47
CA LYS A 526 -4.63 4.58 67.35
C LYS A 526 -5.50 3.88 66.31
N ALA A 527 -6.49 3.10 66.73
CA ALA A 527 -7.45 2.48 65.82
C ALA A 527 -8.29 3.53 65.06
N SER A 528 -8.75 4.58 65.74
CA SER A 528 -9.48 5.69 65.11
C SER A 528 -8.61 6.44 64.08
N MET A 529 -7.32 6.64 64.37
CA MET A 529 -6.37 7.25 63.44
C MET A 529 -6.16 6.36 62.20
N THR A 530 -5.84 5.07 62.36
CA THR A 530 -5.62 4.18 61.21
C THR A 530 -6.89 3.99 60.36
N LEU A 531 -8.08 3.95 60.97
CA LEU A 531 -9.35 3.94 60.23
C LEU A 531 -9.55 5.23 59.41
N GLY A 532 -9.19 6.40 59.96
CA GLY A 532 -9.22 7.67 59.23
C GLY A 532 -8.21 7.73 58.07
N THR A 533 -6.97 7.26 58.28
CA THR A 533 -5.96 7.14 57.22
C THR A 533 -6.41 6.21 56.10
N LEU A 534 -7.06 5.09 56.44
CA LEU A 534 -7.60 4.14 55.47
C LEU A 534 -8.80 4.72 54.70
N GLU A 535 -9.70 5.45 55.37
CA GLU A 535 -10.82 6.16 54.73
C GLU A 535 -10.33 7.23 53.75
N GLN A 536 -9.31 8.03 54.12
CA GLN A 536 -8.65 8.96 53.18
C GLN A 536 -7.99 8.21 52.01
N SER A 537 -7.27 7.12 52.28
CA SER A 537 -6.57 6.32 51.25
C SER A 537 -7.55 5.71 50.23
N LEU A 538 -8.73 5.28 50.68
CA LEU A 538 -9.80 4.78 49.82
C LEU A 538 -10.40 5.91 48.96
N GLN A 539 -10.62 7.11 49.52
CA GLN A 539 -11.05 8.28 48.74
C GLN A 539 -10.01 8.69 47.69
N GLU A 540 -8.73 8.62 48.03
CA GLU A 540 -7.62 8.88 47.10
C GLU A 540 -7.45 7.79 46.02
N LEU A 541 -7.78 6.54 46.31
CA LEU A 541 -7.78 5.48 45.30
C LEU A 541 -9.02 5.59 44.39
N GLN A 542 -10.19 5.93 44.96
CA GLN A 542 -11.41 6.22 44.20
C GLN A 542 -11.24 7.45 43.28
N SER A 543 -10.44 8.45 43.65
CA SER A 543 -10.13 9.59 42.77
C SER A 543 -9.20 9.19 41.62
N THR A 544 -8.20 8.32 41.85
CA THR A 544 -7.36 7.76 40.78
C THR A 544 -8.14 6.86 39.82
N LEU A 545 -9.12 6.07 40.30
CA LEU A 545 -9.99 5.25 39.45
C LEU A 545 -10.80 6.06 38.43
N LYS A 546 -11.17 7.30 38.74
CA LYS A 546 -11.89 8.20 37.82
C LYS A 546 -11.04 8.62 36.60
N GLY A 547 -9.72 8.41 36.64
CA GLY A 547 -8.83 8.58 35.49
C GLY A 547 -8.69 7.33 34.60
N LEU A 548 -9.32 6.20 34.96
CA LEU A 548 -9.31 4.97 34.17
C LEU A 548 -10.62 4.82 33.37
N GLN A 549 -10.56 4.11 32.25
CA GLN A 549 -11.74 3.84 31.43
C GLN A 549 -12.78 3.00 32.21
N PRO A 550 -14.04 3.49 32.40
CA PRO A 550 -15.06 2.83 33.22
C PRO A 550 -15.42 1.40 32.77
N GLU A 551 -15.30 1.12 31.47
CA GLU A 551 -15.63 -0.19 30.89
C GLU A 551 -14.55 -1.27 31.09
N SER A 552 -13.40 -0.92 31.68
CA SER A 552 -12.34 -1.90 31.94
C SER A 552 -12.73 -2.89 33.04
N HIS A 553 -12.33 -4.16 32.87
CA HIS A 553 -12.54 -5.19 33.89
C HIS A 553 -11.81 -4.85 35.20
N VAL A 554 -10.69 -4.12 35.14
CA VAL A 554 -9.96 -3.64 36.31
C VAL A 554 -10.77 -2.59 37.07
N TYR A 555 -11.33 -1.58 36.38
CA TYR A 555 -12.17 -0.55 37.01
C TYR A 555 -13.30 -1.20 37.84
N ARG A 556 -14.10 -2.06 37.22
CA ARG A 556 -15.22 -2.76 37.89
C ARG A 556 -14.76 -3.66 39.05
N SER A 557 -13.60 -4.30 38.94
CA SER A 557 -13.10 -5.19 39.99
C SER A 557 -12.63 -4.42 41.23
N VAL A 558 -11.94 -3.29 41.04
CA VAL A 558 -11.45 -2.48 42.16
C VAL A 558 -12.59 -1.63 42.77
N GLU A 559 -13.53 -1.12 41.96
CA GLU A 559 -14.75 -0.46 42.46
C GLU A 559 -15.57 -1.39 43.37
N GLN A 560 -15.76 -2.66 42.97
CA GLN A 560 -16.41 -3.66 43.83
C GLN A 560 -15.61 -4.01 45.09
N MET A 561 -14.28 -3.87 45.06
CA MET A 561 -13.44 -4.08 46.24
C MET A 561 -13.57 -2.91 47.21
N ILE A 562 -13.46 -1.66 46.74
CA ILE A 562 -13.66 -0.45 47.55
C ILE A 562 -15.00 -0.53 48.26
N LYS A 563 -16.10 -0.77 47.51
CA LYS A 563 -17.45 -0.82 48.07
C LYS A 563 -17.63 -1.87 49.18
N LYS A 564 -16.92 -3.01 49.10
CA LYS A 564 -16.92 -4.03 50.16
C LYS A 564 -16.14 -3.57 51.40
N ILE A 565 -15.04 -2.84 51.20
CA ILE A 565 -14.25 -2.27 52.30
C ILE A 565 -15.01 -1.11 52.97
N GLU A 566 -15.66 -0.23 52.20
CA GLU A 566 -16.52 0.84 52.72
C GLU A 566 -17.64 0.28 53.61
N ILE A 567 -18.35 -0.77 53.17
CA ILE A 567 -19.39 -1.45 53.97
C ILE A 567 -18.80 -2.02 55.28
N ALA A 568 -17.67 -2.74 55.21
CA ALA A 568 -17.03 -3.31 56.39
C ALA A 568 -16.52 -2.22 57.37
N LEU A 569 -16.06 -1.08 56.86
CA LEU A 569 -15.66 0.07 57.68
C LEU A 569 -16.87 0.73 58.35
N ASP A 570 -17.99 0.89 57.65
CA ASP A 570 -19.23 1.44 58.20
C ASP A 570 -19.88 0.52 59.24
N GLU A 571 -19.68 -0.80 59.16
CA GLU A 571 -20.05 -1.77 60.21
C GLU A 571 -19.13 -1.68 61.45
N ILE A 572 -17.85 -1.34 61.27
CA ILE A 572 -16.86 -1.22 62.37
C ILE A 572 -16.91 0.15 63.07
N LYS A 573 -17.19 1.24 62.34
CA LYS A 573 -17.34 2.62 62.87
C LYS A 573 -18.23 2.71 64.12
N PRO A 574 -19.44 2.13 64.20
CA PRO A 574 -20.28 2.19 65.40
C PRO A 574 -19.66 1.43 66.59
N ILE A 575 -18.98 0.30 66.36
CA ILE A 575 -18.32 -0.47 67.42
C ILE A 575 -17.22 0.37 68.06
N VAL A 576 -16.32 0.95 67.26
CA VAL A 576 -15.22 1.81 67.75
C VAL A 576 -15.77 3.05 68.47
N LYS A 577 -16.88 3.63 67.97
CA LYS A 577 -17.56 4.77 68.60
C LYS A 577 -18.19 4.39 69.95
N GLU A 578 -18.78 3.21 70.08
CA GLU A 578 -19.38 2.73 71.32
C GLU A 578 -18.32 2.39 72.37
N VAL A 579 -17.27 1.64 71.98
CA VAL A 579 -16.11 1.34 72.85
C VAL A 579 -15.47 2.61 73.41
N ARG A 580 -15.42 3.68 72.60
CA ARG A 580 -14.90 5.00 73.01
C ARG A 580 -15.81 5.76 73.98
N ASN A 581 -17.13 5.62 73.82
CA ASN A 581 -18.11 6.41 74.57
C ASN A 581 -18.54 5.73 75.88
N GLN A 582 -18.63 4.40 75.89
CA GLN A 582 -19.01 3.58 77.04
C GLN A 582 -18.16 2.30 77.11
N PRO A 583 -16.85 2.35 77.44
CA PRO A 583 -15.99 1.17 77.49
C PRO A 583 -16.51 0.06 78.43
N ASN A 584 -17.35 0.40 79.42
CA ASN A 584 -17.95 -0.54 80.36
C ASN A 584 -19.14 -1.33 79.76
N SER A 585 -19.78 -0.88 78.67
CA SER A 585 -21.00 -1.53 78.12
C SER A 585 -20.72 -2.93 77.55
N LEU A 586 -19.46 -3.19 77.16
CA LEU A 586 -18.97 -4.47 76.63
C LEU A 586 -18.85 -5.56 77.70
N VAL A 587 -18.61 -5.19 78.97
CA VAL A 587 -18.37 -6.15 80.07
C VAL A 587 -19.66 -6.47 80.83
N PHE A 588 -20.54 -5.47 81.00
CA PHE A 588 -21.76 -5.60 81.80
C PHE A 588 -23.04 -5.72 80.97
N GLY A 589 -22.95 -5.52 79.65
CA GLY A 589 -24.09 -5.43 78.74
C GLY A 589 -24.77 -4.06 78.81
N GLY A 590 -25.33 -3.62 77.67
CA GLY A 590 -26.25 -2.48 77.66
C GLY A 590 -27.57 -2.84 78.38
N PRO A 591 -28.29 -1.85 78.95
CA PRO A 591 -29.62 -2.09 79.50
C PRO A 591 -30.55 -2.60 78.38
N ALA A 592 -31.20 -3.74 78.61
CA ALA A 592 -31.98 -4.41 77.58
C ALA A 592 -33.11 -3.51 77.04
N GLU A 593 -33.27 -3.48 75.72
CA GLU A 593 -34.46 -2.87 75.10
C GLU A 593 -35.72 -3.58 75.63
N SER A 594 -36.75 -2.80 75.97
CA SER A 594 -38.01 -3.38 76.45
C SER A 594 -38.71 -4.13 75.33
N ASP A 595 -39.03 -5.40 75.60
CA ASP A 595 -39.70 -6.30 74.66
C ASP A 595 -41.00 -5.70 74.12
N LYS A 596 -41.14 -5.71 72.79
CA LYS A 596 -42.25 -5.06 72.08
C LYS A 596 -43.47 -5.97 72.11
N GLN A 597 -44.23 -5.89 73.20
CA GLN A 597 -45.48 -6.62 73.38
C GLN A 597 -46.39 -6.51 72.13
N PRO A 598 -46.83 -7.64 71.54
CA PRO A 598 -47.62 -7.62 70.32
C PRO A 598 -49.01 -7.04 70.59
N GLN A 599 -49.40 -6.02 69.81
CA GLN A 599 -50.77 -5.49 69.85
C GLN A 599 -51.74 -6.53 69.29
N ALA A 600 -52.79 -6.84 70.05
CA ALA A 600 -53.80 -7.82 69.66
C ALA A 600 -54.56 -7.37 68.40
N SER A 601 -54.76 -8.30 67.46
CA SER A 601 -55.50 -8.02 66.23
C SER A 601 -56.97 -7.72 66.53
N LYS A 602 -57.42 -6.53 66.12
CA LYS A 602 -58.80 -6.09 66.28
C LYS A 602 -59.67 -6.85 65.28
N LYS A 603 -60.47 -7.81 65.76
CA LYS A 603 -61.46 -8.51 64.92
C LYS A 603 -62.43 -7.50 64.32
N GLU A 604 -62.49 -7.46 62.99
CA GLU A 604 -63.67 -6.96 62.29
C GLU A 604 -64.82 -7.95 62.49
N GLY A 605 -66.03 -7.42 62.61
CA GLY A 605 -67.20 -8.17 63.04
C GLY A 605 -68.46 -7.73 62.30
N ASN A 606 -68.64 -8.35 61.13
CA ASN A 606 -69.90 -8.51 60.40
C ASN A 606 -70.63 -7.23 59.96
#